data_AF-A0A0G0B872-F1
#
_entry.id   AF-A0A0G0B872-F1
#
_cell.length_a   1.000
_cell.length_b   1.000
_cell.length_c   1.000
_cell.angle_alpha   90.00
_cell.angle_beta   90.00
_cell.angle_gamma   90.00
#
_symmetry.space_group_name_H-M   'P 1'
#
loop_
_entity.id
_entity.type
_entity.pdbx_description
1 polymer ?
#
loop_
_entity_poly.entity_id
_entity_poly.type
_entity_poly.pdbx_seq_one_letter_code
_entity_poly.pdbx_strand_id
1 'polypeptide(L)' 'MEINISPSLAKIILKINPFTKIKVMCRGYSEDLKNFTELVWQDDKNFDFYDNKTYPQFQIWFT' A
#
# COMPACT_ATOMS: atom_id res chain seq x y z
N MET A 1 -5.02 -3.92 13.05
CA MET A 1 -6.09 -2.92 12.79
C MET A 1 -5.94 -2.43 11.36
N GLU A 2 -7.04 -2.21 10.65
CA GLU A 2 -7.03 -1.68 9.28
C GLU A 2 -7.39 -0.20 9.27
N ILE A 3 -6.58 0.63 8.60
CA ILE A 3 -6.85 2.06 8.42
C ILE A 3 -6.78 2.37 6.94
N ASN A 4 -7.88 2.85 6.36
CA ASN A 4 -7.88 3.35 4.97
C ASN A 4 -7.10 4.66 4.92
N ILE A 5 -6.21 4.78 3.93
CA ILE A 5 -5.33 5.93 3.77
C ILE A 5 -5.32 6.43 2.34
N SER A 6 -4.94 7.69 2.16
CA SER A 6 -4.73 8.24 0.82
C SER A 6 -3.43 7.70 0.19
N PRO A 7 -3.33 7.66 -1.14
CA PRO A 7 -2.16 7.10 -1.80
C PRO A 7 -0.86 7.87 -1.55
N SER A 8 -0.97 9.19 -1.36
CA SER A 8 0.15 10.03 -0.94
C SER A 8 0.66 9.63 0.44
N LEU A 9 -0.25 9.36 1.39
CA LEU A 9 0.11 8.85 2.71
C LEU A 9 0.70 7.44 2.62
N ALA A 10 0.19 6.59 1.72
CA ALA A 10 0.69 5.22 1.51
C ALA A 10 2.15 5.25 1.06
N LYS A 11 2.47 6.09 0.08
CA LYS A 11 3.84 6.30 -0.41
C LYS A 11 4.76 6.83 0.69
N ILE A 12 4.30 7.81 1.46
CA ILE A 12 5.06 8.40 2.57
C ILE A 12 5.34 7.33 3.64
N ILE A 13 4.32 6.58 4.04
CA ILE A 13 4.44 5.55 5.08
C ILE A 13 5.33 4.42 4.60
N LEU A 14 5.15 3.95 3.36
CA LEU A 14 5.99 2.92 2.78
C LEU A 14 7.47 3.35 2.71
N LYS A 15 7.73 4.61 2.30
CA LYS A 15 9.08 5.17 2.21
C LYS A 15 9.74 5.35 3.58
N ILE A 16 8.98 5.83 4.56
CA ILE A 16 9.52 6.17 5.87
C ILE A 16 9.63 4.91 6.72
N ASN A 17 8.87 3.84 6.43
CA ASN A 17 8.64 2.68 7.29
C ASN A 17 9.93 2.12 7.92
N PRO A 18 10.28 2.52 9.15
CA PRO A 18 11.40 1.95 9.89
C PRO A 18 10.92 0.80 10.79
N PHE A 19 9.60 0.59 10.88
CA PHE A 19 8.94 -0.31 11.80
C PHE A 19 8.26 -1.43 11.01
N THR A 20 8.79 -2.66 11.11
CA THR A 20 8.20 -3.88 10.54
C THR A 20 6.77 -4.20 11.03
N LYS A 21 6.18 -3.36 11.90
CA LYS A 21 4.83 -3.49 12.43
C LYS A 21 3.74 -2.85 11.55
N ILE A 22 4.12 -2.00 10.60
CA ILE A 22 3.18 -1.31 9.70
C ILE A 22 3.31 -1.93 8.31
N LYS A 23 2.22 -2.54 7.83
CA LYS A 23 2.12 -3.11 6.49
C LYS A 23 1.22 -2.22 5.64
N VAL A 24 1.70 -1.78 4.49
CA VAL A 24 0.88 -1.03 3.54
C VAL A 24 0.26 -2.03 2.57
N MET A 25 -1.05 -2.05 2.50
CA MET A 25 -1.82 -2.94 1.63
C MET A 25 -2.45 -2.13 0.49
N CYS A 26 -2.45 -2.69 -0.71
CA CYS A 26 -3.06 -2.11 -1.89
C CYS A 26 -4.06 -3.09 -2.51
N ARG A 27 -5.25 -2.60 -2.85
CA ARG A 27 -6.27 -3.37 -3.55
C ARG A 27 -6.14 -3.18 -5.05
N GLY A 28 -6.25 -4.25 -5.82
CA GLY A 28 -6.03 -4.19 -7.27
C GLY A 28 -4.56 -4.33 -7.66
N TYR A 29 -3.68 -4.54 -6.70
CA TYR A 29 -2.27 -4.82 -6.93
C TYR A 29 -2.05 -6.33 -7.10
N SER A 30 -1.40 -6.73 -8.19
CA SER A 30 -1.24 -8.13 -8.67
C SER A 30 -2.48 -8.70 -9.41
N GLU A 31 -2.42 -9.97 -9.83
CA GLU A 31 -3.51 -10.70 -10.53
C GLU A 31 -4.80 -10.79 -9.69
N ASP A 32 -4.69 -10.51 -8.39
CA ASP A 32 -5.75 -10.59 -7.40
C ASP A 32 -6.46 -9.23 -7.21
N LEU A 33 -7.27 -8.85 -8.20
CA LEU A 33 -8.03 -7.60 -8.20
C LEU A 33 -9.01 -7.44 -7.01
N LYS A 34 -9.35 -8.54 -6.33
CA LYS A 34 -10.26 -8.53 -5.18
C LYS A 34 -9.55 -8.41 -3.85
N ASN A 35 -8.32 -8.87 -3.75
CA ASN A 35 -7.59 -8.95 -2.48
C ASN A 35 -6.67 -7.76 -2.27
N PHE A 36 -6.30 -7.57 -1.00
CA PHE A 36 -5.30 -6.61 -0.59
C PHE A 36 -3.93 -7.26 -0.60
N THR A 37 -3.01 -6.69 -1.37
CA THR A 37 -1.63 -7.16 -1.50
C THR A 37 -0.71 -6.24 -0.73
N GLU A 38 0.25 -6.82 -0.01
CA GLU A 38 1.26 -6.05 0.72
C GLU A 38 2.21 -5.37 -0.25
N LEU A 39 2.40 -4.06 -0.06
CA LEU A 39 3.44 -3.28 -0.70
C LEU A 39 4.68 -3.24 0.20
N VAL A 40 5.84 -3.50 -0.39
CA VAL A 40 7.13 -3.49 0.26
C VAL A 40 8.00 -2.45 -0.41
N TRP A 41 8.56 -1.51 0.34
CA TRP A 41 9.36 -0.41 -0.23
C TRP A 41 10.49 -0.89 -1.16
N GLN A 42 11.13 -2.03 -0.84
CA GLN A 42 12.25 -2.55 -1.63
C GLN A 42 11.83 -2.93 -3.06
N ASP A 43 10.69 -3.60 -3.20
CA ASP A 43 10.14 -4.05 -4.49
C ASP A 43 9.29 -2.97 -5.16
N ASP A 44 8.49 -2.25 -4.38
CA ASP A 44 7.43 -1.35 -4.84
C ASP A 44 7.81 0.14 -4.83
N LYS A 45 9.09 0.49 -4.70
CA LYS A 45 9.53 1.90 -4.75
C LYS A 45 9.11 2.65 -6.02
N ASN A 46 8.97 1.91 -7.13
CA ASN A 46 8.59 2.43 -8.44
C ASN A 46 7.07 2.32 -8.70
N PHE A 47 6.31 1.86 -7.72
CA PHE A 47 4.88 1.71 -7.81
C PHE A 47 4.19 3.07 -8.01
N ASP A 48 3.21 3.13 -8.92
CA ASP A 48 2.47 4.36 -9.17
C ASP A 48 1.25 4.48 -8.24
N PHE A 49 1.52 4.99 -7.04
CA PHE A 49 0.48 5.25 -6.03
C PHE A 49 -0.61 6.21 -6.52
N TYR A 50 -0.35 7.06 -7.52
CA TYR A 50 -1.33 8.06 -7.96
C TYR A 50 -2.31 7.52 -9.00
N ASP A 51 -2.12 6.29 -9.48
CA ASP A 51 -3.02 5.66 -10.43
C ASP A 51 -4.29 5.15 -9.72
N ASN A 52 -5.22 6.09 -9.49
CA ASN A 52 -6.53 5.80 -8.88
C ASN A 52 -7.46 4.97 -9.79
N LYS A 53 -7.07 4.72 -11.05
CA LYS A 53 -7.83 3.86 -11.97
C LYS A 53 -7.55 2.38 -11.71
N THR A 54 -6.30 2.03 -11.48
CA THR A 54 -5.85 0.65 -11.25
C THR A 54 -5.82 0.31 -9.76
N TYR A 55 -5.54 1.31 -8.91
CA TYR A 55 -5.35 1.14 -7.47
C TYR A 55 -6.32 2.01 -6.66
N PRO A 56 -7.60 1.60 -6.57
CA PRO A 56 -8.64 2.45 -5.97
C PRO A 56 -8.56 2.54 -4.44
N GLN A 57 -7.81 1.66 -3.77
CA GLN A 57 -7.87 1.56 -2.32
C GLN A 57 -6.54 1.16 -1.68
N PHE A 58 -6.11 1.94 -0.69
CA PHE A 58 -4.93 1.68 0.13
C PHE A 58 -5.33 1.56 1.59
N GLN A 59 -4.72 0.59 2.27
CA GLN A 59 -4.92 0.34 3.69
C GLN A 59 -3.58 0.18 4.41
N ILE A 60 -3.58 0.48 5.70
CA ILE A 60 -2.49 0.12 6.60
C ILE A 60 -2.98 -0.95 7.54
N TRP A 61 -2.19 -2.01 7.66
CA TRP A 61 -2.41 -3.08 8.62
C TRP A 61 -1.31 -3.01 9.69
N PHE A 62 -1.73 -2.93 10.94
CA PHE A 62 -0.83 -3.00 12.10
C PHE A 62 -0.75 -4.44 12.62
N THR A 63 0.47 -4.94 12.80
CA THR A 63 0.80 -6.21 13.47
C THR A 63 1.27 -6.00 14.91
#